data_AF-A0A8D3CYV6-F1
#
_entry.id   AF-A0A8D3CYV6-F1
#
_cell.length_a   1.000
_cell.length_b   1.000
_cell.length_c   1.000
_cell.angle_alpha   90.00
_cell.angle_beta   90.00
_cell.angle_gamma   90.00
#
_symmetry.space_group_name_H-M   'P 1'
#
loop_
_entity.id
_entity.type
_entity.pdbx_description
1 polymer ?
#
loop_
_entity_poly.entity_id
_entity_poly.type
_entity_poly.pdbx_seq_one_letter_code
_entity_poly.pdbx_strand_id
1 'polypeptide(L)'
;LQEKYPSIVSLPGGHRSEVMTLNHPELPGCVLLIHWSVEVSREGGVTPKINLLTKIPERALQLFPSQPVGGAAEAFQSLLRILGPEAAVESLIRAVGLSQDTDVTSEQR
;
A
#
# COMPACT_ATOMS: atom_id res chain seq x y z
N LEU A 1 -13.28 3.71 3.23
CA LEU A 1 -12.31 2.71 2.71
C LEU A 1 -12.40 1.38 3.44
N GLN A 2 -12.26 1.34 4.78
CA GLN A 2 -12.39 0.10 5.56
C GLN A 2 -13.74 -0.62 5.36
N GLU A 3 -14.86 0.10 5.36
CA GLU A 3 -16.19 -0.50 5.09
C GLU A 3 -16.31 -1.10 3.69
N LYS A 4 -15.61 -0.50 2.71
CA LYS A 4 -15.63 -0.92 1.31
C LYS A 4 -14.69 -2.11 1.05
N TYR A 5 -13.59 -2.20 1.81
CA TYR A 5 -12.55 -3.22 1.65
C TYR A 5 -12.14 -3.82 3.01
N PRO A 6 -13.05 -4.46 3.76
CA PRO A 6 -12.80 -4.85 5.15
C PRO A 6 -11.74 -5.97 5.29
N SER A 7 -11.53 -6.77 4.25
CA SER A 7 -10.51 -7.83 4.22
C SER A 7 -9.11 -7.33 3.90
N ILE A 8 -8.98 -6.11 3.35
CA ILE A 8 -7.71 -5.55 2.88
C ILE A 8 -7.27 -4.40 3.78
N VAL A 9 -8.20 -3.48 4.09
CA VAL A 9 -7.92 -2.22 4.78
C VAL A 9 -8.18 -2.36 6.27
N SER A 10 -7.20 -1.96 7.09
CA SER A 10 -7.35 -1.82 8.53
C SER A 10 -6.83 -0.47 9.03
N LEU A 11 -7.51 0.08 10.04
CA LEU A 11 -7.17 1.34 10.70
C LEU A 11 -6.79 1.06 12.16
N PRO A 12 -5.52 0.68 12.44
CA PRO A 12 -5.12 0.22 13.77
C PRO A 12 -5.27 1.29 14.85
N GLY A 13 -5.15 2.58 14.51
CA GLY A 13 -5.41 3.71 15.41
C GLY A 13 -6.82 4.32 15.27
N GLY A 14 -7.73 3.66 14.55
CA GLY A 14 -9.05 4.19 14.23
C GLY A 14 -9.03 5.33 13.20
N HIS A 15 -10.17 6.01 13.02
CA HIS A 15 -10.38 7.01 11.96
C HIS A 15 -9.51 8.28 12.08
N ARG A 16 -8.92 8.53 13.25
CA ARG A 16 -8.04 9.69 13.51
C ARG A 16 -6.56 9.32 13.50
N SER A 17 -6.24 8.07 13.20
CA SER A 17 -4.87 7.58 13.03
C SER A 17 -4.16 8.36 11.93
N GLU A 18 -2.83 8.36 11.94
CA GLU A 18 -1.98 8.80 10.83
C GLU A 18 -1.58 7.63 9.91
N VAL A 19 -2.04 6.42 10.26
CA VAL A 19 -1.65 5.17 9.63
C VAL A 19 -2.88 4.36 9.24
N MET A 20 -2.85 3.85 8.01
CA MET A 20 -3.70 2.80 7.49
C MET A 20 -2.84 1.62 7.04
N THR A 21 -3.28 0.39 7.29
CA THR A 21 -2.60 -0.81 6.83
C THR A 21 -3.40 -1.49 5.72
N LEU A 22 -2.68 -2.02 4.73
CA LEU A 22 -3.19 -2.85 3.66
C LEU A 22 -2.59 -4.23 3.80
N ASN A 23 -3.45 -5.25 3.89
CA ASN A 23 -3.08 -6.63 4.08
C ASN A 23 -3.63 -7.43 2.91
N HIS A 24 -2.81 -8.28 2.31
CA HIS A 24 -3.31 -9.20 1.30
C HIS A 24 -4.12 -10.32 2.00
N PRO A 25 -5.36 -10.61 1.58
CA PRO A 25 -6.21 -11.61 2.25
C PRO A 25 -5.58 -13.01 2.30
N GLU A 26 -4.82 -13.37 1.25
CA GLU A 26 -4.23 -14.71 1.10
C GLU A 26 -2.73 -14.79 1.46
N LEU A 27 -2.05 -13.65 1.67
CA LEU A 27 -0.61 -13.60 1.93
C LEU A 27 -0.34 -12.99 3.31
N PRO A 28 -0.58 -13.74 4.40
CA PRO A 28 -0.36 -13.25 5.76
C PRO A 28 1.13 -12.94 5.97
N GLY A 29 1.43 -11.69 6.30
CA GLY A 29 2.79 -11.19 6.54
C GLY A 29 3.26 -10.13 5.55
N CYS A 30 2.68 -10.06 4.35
CA CYS A 30 2.89 -8.96 3.42
C CYS A 30 1.98 -7.79 3.80
N VAL A 31 2.55 -6.78 4.46
CA VAL A 31 1.79 -5.61 4.94
C VAL A 31 2.37 -4.34 4.34
N LEU A 32 1.50 -3.55 3.71
CA LEU A 32 1.80 -2.18 3.32
C LEU A 32 1.17 -1.22 4.30
N LEU A 33 1.86 -0.14 4.63
CA LEU A 33 1.35 0.91 5.50
C LEU A 33 1.31 2.22 4.73
N ILE A 34 0.14 2.84 4.68
CA ILE A 34 0.01 4.22 4.24
C ILE A 34 0.10 5.10 5.48
N HIS A 35 1.08 5.99 5.50
CA HIS A 35 1.28 6.96 6.56
C HIS A 35 1.08 8.37 6.01
N TRP A 36 0.29 9.19 6.69
CA TRP A 36 0.14 10.61 6.36
C TRP A 36 0.62 11.50 7.50
N SER A 37 1.28 12.60 7.13
CA SER A 37 1.70 13.63 8.07
C SER A 37 1.50 15.01 7.48
N VAL A 38 1.45 16.02 8.34
CA VAL A 38 1.42 17.42 7.91
C VAL A 38 2.65 18.09 8.51
N GLU A 39 3.55 18.53 7.65
CA GLU A 39 4.72 19.28 8.06
C GLU A 39 4.42 20.77 8.03
N VAL A 40 4.69 21.45 9.15
CA VAL A 40 4.53 22.90 9.26
C VAL A 40 5.92 23.52 9.35
N SER A 41 6.24 24.39 8.39
CA SER A 41 7.51 25.11 8.35
C SER A 41 7.48 26.32 9.31
N ARG A 42 8.65 26.82 9.68
CA ARG A 42 8.77 27.99 10.58
C ARG A 42 8.22 29.28 9.94
N GLU A 43 8.17 29.31 8.63
CA GLU A 43 7.66 30.39 7.79
C GLU A 43 6.13 30.30 7.61
N GLY A 44 5.49 29.29 8.22
CA GLY A 44 4.05 29.05 8.13
C GLY A 44 3.61 28.21 6.93
N GLY A 45 4.55 27.61 6.19
CA GLY A 45 4.23 26.69 5.10
C GLY A 45 3.64 25.38 5.63
N VAL A 46 2.58 24.88 5.01
CA VAL A 46 1.94 23.60 5.38
C VAL A 46 2.08 22.63 4.23
N THR A 47 2.79 21.53 4.46
CA THR A 47 3.04 20.48 3.45
C THR A 47 2.46 19.16 3.92
N PRO A 48 1.35 18.68 3.32
CA PRO A 48 0.87 17.33 3.57
C PRO A 48 1.78 16.32 2.88
N LYS A 49 2.10 15.23 3.57
CA LYS A 49 2.85 14.09 3.04
C LYS A 49 2.03 12.83 3.19
N ILE A 50 2.06 12.00 2.15
CA ILE A 50 1.48 10.65 2.17
C ILE A 50 2.56 9.72 1.66
N ASN A 51 2.95 8.75 2.49
CA ASN A 51 4.04 7.83 2.22
C ASN A 51 3.55 6.39 2.28
N LEU A 52 4.13 5.53 1.45
CA LEU A 52 3.93 4.10 1.48
C LEU A 52 5.15 3.45 2.12
N LEU A 53 4.93 2.71 3.20
CA LEU A 53 5.95 1.94 3.90
C LEU A 53 5.67 0.45 3.68
N THR A 54 6.71 -0.32 3.41
CA THR A 54 6.62 -1.76 3.18
C THR A 54 7.12 -2.48 4.43
N LYS A 55 6.28 -3.31 5.05
CA LYS A 55 6.72 -4.18 6.14
C LYS A 55 6.96 -5.57 5.57
N ILE A 56 8.22 -5.85 5.27
CA ILE A 56 8.67 -7.15 4.77
C ILE A 56 9.01 -8.02 5.98
N PRO A 57 8.47 -9.24 6.10
CA PRO A 57 8.88 -10.18 7.13
C PRO A 57 10.38 -10.46 7.06
N GLU A 58 11.08 -10.50 8.21
CA GLU A 58 12.52 -10.76 8.26
C GLU A 58 12.94 -12.06 7.56
N ARG A 59 12.10 -13.10 7.62
CA ARG A 59 12.31 -14.36 6.90
C ARG A 59 12.33 -14.18 5.39
N ALA A 60 11.50 -13.28 4.85
CA ALA A 60 11.49 -12.99 3.42
C ALA A 60 12.74 -12.20 2.99
N LEU A 61 13.28 -11.34 3.86
CA LEU A 61 14.56 -10.66 3.61
C LEU A 61 15.74 -11.64 3.53
N GLN A 62 15.72 -12.72 4.30
CA GLN A 62 16.74 -13.78 4.24
C GLN A 62 16.63 -14.65 2.98
N LEU A 63 15.41 -14.88 2.49
CA LEU A 63 15.14 -15.70 1.31
C LEU A 63 15.32 -14.93 -0.01
N PHE A 64 15.13 -13.61 0.02
CA PHE A 64 15.22 -12.73 -1.16
C PHE A 64 16.18 -11.55 -0.87
N PRO A 65 17.50 -11.78 -0.96
CA PRO A 65 18.51 -10.75 -0.68
C PRO A 65 18.51 -9.59 -1.68
N SER A 66 17.96 -9.78 -2.88
CA SER A 66 17.60 -8.70 -3.80
C SER A 66 16.21 -8.18 -3.42
N GLN A 67 16.13 -6.94 -2.90
CA GLN A 67 14.92 -6.29 -2.37
C GLN A 67 13.61 -6.72 -3.07
N PRO A 68 12.75 -7.52 -2.42
CA PRO A 68 11.52 -8.00 -3.05
C PRO A 68 10.45 -6.92 -3.25
N VAL A 69 10.66 -5.69 -2.76
CA VAL A 69 9.68 -4.59 -2.81
C VAL A 69 10.32 -3.24 -3.20
N GLY A 70 11.50 -3.24 -3.80
CA GLY A 70 12.13 -2.02 -4.31
C GLY A 70 11.25 -1.41 -5.41
N GLY A 71 10.78 -0.16 -5.23
CA GLY A 71 9.98 0.55 -6.23
C GLY A 71 8.51 0.79 -5.86
N ALA A 72 7.95 0.09 -4.87
CA ALA A 72 6.53 0.28 -4.53
C ALA A 72 6.23 1.68 -3.99
N ALA A 73 7.12 2.23 -3.16
CA ALA A 73 7.00 3.57 -2.62
C ALA A 73 7.12 4.63 -3.73
N GLU A 74 8.07 4.45 -4.64
CA GLU A 74 8.33 5.33 -5.78
C GLU A 74 7.17 5.31 -6.79
N ALA A 75 6.64 4.12 -7.09
CA ALA A 75 5.45 3.96 -7.91
C ALA A 75 4.24 4.64 -7.27
N PHE A 76 4.07 4.50 -5.95
CA PHE A 76 2.99 5.17 -5.22
C PHE A 76 3.12 6.70 -5.27
N GLN A 77 4.33 7.26 -5.13
CA GLN A 77 4.55 8.70 -5.32
C GLN A 77 4.20 9.16 -6.75
N SER A 78 4.47 8.33 -7.75
CA SER A 78 4.08 8.60 -9.13
C SER A 78 2.55 8.60 -9.28
N LEU A 79 1.85 7.64 -8.68
CA LEU A 79 0.39 7.60 -8.67
C LEU A 79 -0.21 8.81 -7.95
N LEU A 80 0.34 9.22 -6.80
CA LEU A 80 -0.09 10.43 -6.09
C LEU A 80 0.00 11.67 -6.99
N ARG A 81 1.08 11.79 -7.77
CA ARG A 81 1.29 12.91 -8.69
C ARG A 81 0.35 12.90 -9.90
N ILE A 82 0.05 11.73 -10.44
CA ILE A 82 -0.73 11.57 -11.68
C ILE A 82 -2.24 11.58 -11.39
N LEU A 83 -2.67 10.84 -10.36
CA LEU A 83 -4.08 10.56 -10.08
C LEU A 83 -4.64 11.38 -8.91
N GLY A 84 -3.78 11.94 -8.06
CA GLY A 84 -4.17 12.53 -6.78
C GLY A 84 -4.33 11.49 -5.66
N PRO A 85 -4.47 11.94 -4.40
CA PRO A 85 -4.45 11.09 -3.21
C PRO A 85 -5.50 9.98 -3.20
N GLU A 86 -6.77 10.32 -3.44
CA GLU A 86 -7.89 9.40 -3.32
C GLU A 86 -7.79 8.27 -4.34
N ALA A 87 -7.53 8.61 -5.61
CA ALA A 87 -7.43 7.64 -6.69
C ALA A 87 -6.15 6.80 -6.59
N ALA A 88 -5.03 7.35 -6.11
CA ALA A 88 -3.80 6.60 -5.86
C ALA A 88 -3.99 5.55 -4.75
N VAL A 89 -4.63 5.94 -3.64
CA VAL A 89 -4.94 5.01 -2.53
C VAL A 89 -5.91 3.91 -2.98
N GLU A 90 -6.97 4.26 -3.69
CA GLU A 90 -7.92 3.29 -4.25
C GLU A 90 -7.23 2.31 -5.22
N SER A 91 -6.32 2.80 -6.08
CA SER A 91 -5.54 1.96 -7.00
C SER A 91 -4.66 0.98 -6.25
N LEU A 92 -4.01 1.43 -5.18
CA LEU A 92 -3.16 0.58 -4.35
C LEU A 92 -3.99 -0.49 -3.60
N ILE A 93 -5.14 -0.13 -3.05
CA ILE A 93 -6.04 -1.08 -2.38
C ILE A 93 -6.47 -2.18 -3.34
N ARG A 94 -6.83 -1.80 -4.58
CA ARG A 94 -7.19 -2.78 -5.62
C ARG A 94 -6.02 -3.68 -5.93
N ALA A 95 -4.82 -3.13 -6.14
CA ALA A 95 -3.62 -3.92 -6.44
C ALA A 95 -3.29 -4.93 -5.33
N VAL A 96 -3.45 -4.57 -4.06
CA VAL A 96 -3.25 -5.49 -2.91
C VAL A 96 -4.35 -6.55 -2.82
N GLY A 97 -5.55 -6.27 -3.35
CA GLY A 97 -6.67 -7.21 -3.37
C GLY A 97 -6.71 -8.12 -4.60
N LEU A 98 -5.79 -7.98 -5.56
CA LEU A 98 -5.74 -8.85 -6.73
C LEU A 98 -5.10 -10.19 -6.35
N SER A 99 -5.93 -11.23 -6.20
CA SER A 99 -5.45 -12.60 -6.29
C SER A 99 -4.98 -12.85 -7.74
N GLN A 100 -3.84 -13.53 -7.93
CA GLN A 100 -3.44 -13.96 -9.27
C GLN A 100 -4.36 -15.10 -9.74
N ASP A 101 -5.52 -14.75 -10.30
CA ASP A 101 -6.17 -15.64 -11.27
C ASP A 101 -5.38 -15.52 -12.57
N THR A 102 -4.20 -16.15 -12.62
CA THR A 102 -3.66 -16.61 -13.90
C THR A 102 -4.48 -17.82 -14.31
N ASP A 103 -5.70 -17.57 -14.78
CA ASP A 103 -6.42 -18.51 -15.62
C ASP A 103 -5.70 -18.51 -16.98
N VAL A 104 -4.57 -19.22 -17.05
CA VAL A 104 -3.99 -19.63 -18.33
C VAL A 104 -4.89 -20.75 -18.80
N THR A 105 -5.95 -20.36 -19.49
CA THR A 105 -6.91 -21.25 -20.10
C THR A 105 -6.15 -22.30 -20.91
N SER A 106 -6.40 -23.54 -20.55
CA SER A 106 -6.14 -24.73 -21.35
C SER A 106 -6.71 -24.55 -22.75
N GLU A 107 -5.88 -24.15 -23.71
CA GLU A 107 -6.09 -24.48 -25.12
C GLU A 107 -5.30 -25.76 -25.43
N GLN A 108 -6.00 -26.87 -25.21
CA GLN A 108 -5.70 -28.13 -25.84
C GLN A 108 -6.92 -28.51 -26.66
N ARG A 109 -6.92 -28.11 -27.94
CA ARG A 109 -7.57 -28.88 -29.00
C ARG A 109 -6.96 -28.60 -30.36
#